data_AF-A0A1M5K1S7-F1
#
_entry.id   AF-A0A1M5K1S7-F1
#
_cell.length_a   1.000
_cell.length_b   1.000
_cell.length_c   1.000
_cell.angle_alpha   90.00
_cell.angle_beta   90.00
_cell.angle_gamma   90.00
#
_symmetry.space_group_name_H-M   'P 1'
#
loop_
_entity.id
_entity.type
_entity.pdbx_description
1 polymer ?
#
loop_
_entity_poly.entity_id
_entity_poly.type
_entity_poly.pdbx_seq_one_letter_code
_entity_poly.pdbx_strand_id
1 'polypeptide(L)'
;MLCLDVGSTWTKAALVDAAGALVGTAQHRTTPPEVLHGVRSLVDELGAADCAVLACSSAGGGLRLAVVGQERLVSAEAGHRVALSAGARVVHVSSGELTGAGIRALRAAAPDVVLLVGGTDGGDTRVLLHNARRLAANRVRCPVVLAGNREARAEAEALLLATGRTVVPTDNVLPDVGELAPGPARTAIREVFLRHVIGGKGLSRGPRFRSLVRAVTPDAVLHGVSRLAAVLADGADAPGAVLVTDVGGATTDVYSAVSTVDEERGRRTVDLPPDRRTVEGDLGMRWSAPGVVAEAEAERLLVPGEAELLRSAADRRAERVHWVPAGADDPEEVAYDTRLAALAAVVALRRHLRLVDGRLGPRGAGLLVLSGGVFRHADAAALAAVEETLRADPVLRPVLRHAAVVVDRRYVLAPAGLLAADQPDLADGLLREHLATAGRLAV
;
A
#
# COMPACT_ATOMS: atom_id res chain seq x y z
N MET A 1 -17.42 3.10 -16.98
CA MET A 1 -16.03 2.67 -16.71
C MET A 1 -16.06 1.50 -15.72
N LEU A 2 -15.38 0.39 -16.02
CA LEU A 2 -15.24 -0.73 -15.10
C LEU A 2 -13.89 -0.65 -14.38
N CYS A 3 -13.90 -0.48 -13.06
CA CYS A 3 -12.71 -0.49 -12.23
C CYS A 3 -12.55 -1.86 -11.56
N LEU A 4 -11.37 -2.46 -11.65
CA LEU A 4 -11.05 -3.77 -11.09
C LEU A 4 -9.91 -3.68 -10.07
N ASP A 5 -10.07 -4.34 -8.94
CA ASP A 5 -8.99 -4.63 -7.99
C ASP A 5 -8.77 -6.14 -7.93
N VAL A 6 -7.65 -6.61 -8.47
CA VAL A 6 -7.26 -8.03 -8.41
C VAL A 6 -6.41 -8.28 -7.17
N GLY A 7 -7.07 -8.63 -6.08
CA GLY A 7 -6.43 -9.02 -4.83
C GLY A 7 -5.95 -10.47 -4.80
N SER A 8 -5.19 -10.85 -3.78
CA SER A 8 -4.70 -12.23 -3.59
C SER A 8 -5.82 -13.24 -3.30
N THR A 9 -6.91 -12.80 -2.66
CA THR A 9 -8.06 -13.64 -2.30
C THR A 9 -9.30 -13.32 -3.12
N TRP A 10 -9.57 -12.03 -3.33
CA TRP A 10 -10.78 -11.54 -4.00
C TRP A 10 -10.40 -10.61 -5.14
N THR A 11 -11.07 -10.76 -6.27
CA THR A 11 -11.12 -9.78 -7.34
C THR A 11 -12.42 -9.00 -7.18
N LYS A 12 -12.32 -7.67 -7.08
CA LYS A 12 -13.47 -6.79 -6.87
C LYS A 12 -13.66 -5.91 -8.09
N ALA A 13 -14.91 -5.62 -8.43
CA ALA A 13 -15.29 -4.78 -9.55
C ALA A 13 -16.23 -3.68 -9.08
N ALA A 14 -16.04 -2.47 -9.62
CA ALA A 14 -16.96 -1.35 -9.50
C ALA A 14 -17.24 -0.78 -10.89
N LEU A 15 -18.52 -0.76 -11.29
CA LEU A 15 -18.98 -0.14 -12.52
C LEU A 15 -19.44 1.28 -12.20
N VAL A 16 -18.84 2.26 -12.87
CA VAL A 16 -19.10 3.70 -12.66
C VAL A 16 -19.61 4.30 -13.96
N ASP A 17 -20.65 5.12 -13.91
CA ASP A 17 -21.21 5.78 -15.09
C ASP A 17 -20.42 7.04 -15.51
N ALA A 18 -20.95 7.80 -16.48
CA ALA A 18 -20.31 9.01 -16.99
C ALA A 18 -20.45 10.24 -16.07
N ALA A 19 -21.26 10.17 -15.01
CA ALA A 19 -21.40 11.20 -13.99
C ALA A 19 -20.57 10.89 -12.73
N GLY A 20 -19.93 9.71 -12.68
CA GLY A 20 -19.17 9.26 -11.52
C GLY A 20 -20.02 8.49 -10.51
N ALA A 21 -21.27 8.15 -10.84
CA ALA A 21 -22.15 7.39 -9.94
C ALA A 21 -21.85 5.89 -10.00
N LEU A 22 -21.98 5.21 -8.87
CA LEU A 22 -21.78 3.77 -8.77
C LEU A 22 -22.99 3.01 -9.34
N VAL A 23 -22.83 2.40 -10.50
CA VAL A 23 -23.86 1.56 -11.14
C VAL A 23 -23.99 0.22 -10.44
N GLY A 24 -22.86 -0.38 -10.03
CA GLY A 24 -22.85 -1.68 -9.37
C GLY A 24 -21.47 -2.11 -8.91
N THR A 25 -21.46 -3.05 -7.97
CA THR A 25 -20.24 -3.69 -7.46
C THR A 25 -20.42 -5.19 -7.45
N ALA A 26 -19.39 -5.93 -7.82
CA ALA A 26 -19.36 -7.37 -7.74
C ALA A 26 -18.00 -7.85 -7.22
N GLN A 27 -17.94 -9.07 -6.70
CA GLN A 27 -16.68 -9.68 -6.27
C GLN A 27 -16.65 -11.18 -6.57
N HIS A 28 -15.48 -11.66 -6.96
CA HIS A 28 -15.25 -13.06 -7.30
C HIS A 28 -13.97 -13.52 -6.62
N ARG A 29 -13.91 -14.78 -6.19
CA ARG A 29 -12.68 -15.35 -5.63
C ARG A 29 -11.56 -15.26 -6.68
N THR A 30 -10.38 -14.74 -6.34
CA THR A 30 -9.28 -14.64 -7.30
C THR A 30 -8.90 -16.05 -7.79
N THR A 31 -8.69 -16.20 -9.10
CA THR A 31 -8.52 -17.50 -9.77
C THR A 31 -7.10 -17.74 -10.29
N PRO A 32 -6.04 -17.72 -9.46
CA PRO A 32 -4.70 -18.07 -9.96
C PRO A 32 -4.68 -19.54 -10.47
N PRO A 33 -3.90 -19.88 -11.51
CA PRO A 33 -2.97 -19.02 -12.24
C PRO A 33 -3.60 -18.24 -13.41
N GLU A 34 -4.94 -18.16 -13.50
CA GLU A 34 -5.64 -17.43 -14.55
C GLU A 34 -6.73 -16.50 -14.00
N VAL A 35 -6.28 -15.34 -13.51
CA VAL A 35 -7.15 -14.32 -12.89
C VAL A 35 -8.17 -13.72 -13.86
N LEU A 36 -7.95 -13.83 -15.18
CA LEU A 36 -8.91 -13.31 -16.15
C LEU A 36 -10.22 -14.10 -16.17
N HIS A 37 -10.27 -15.31 -15.63
CA HIS A 37 -11.53 -16.03 -15.46
C HIS A 37 -12.45 -15.30 -14.48
N GLY A 38 -11.94 -14.97 -13.28
CA GLY A 38 -12.69 -14.17 -12.31
C GLY A 38 -13.06 -12.79 -12.86
N VAL A 39 -12.17 -12.14 -13.62
CA VAL A 39 -12.48 -10.86 -14.27
C VAL A 39 -13.64 -11.00 -15.27
N ARG A 40 -13.66 -12.05 -16.10
CA ARG A 40 -14.77 -12.27 -17.05
C ARG A 40 -16.09 -12.50 -16.34
N SER A 41 -16.11 -13.31 -15.29
CA SER A 41 -17.33 -13.51 -14.49
C SER A 41 -17.91 -12.19 -13.97
N LEU A 42 -17.05 -11.28 -13.52
CA LEU A 42 -17.47 -9.96 -13.03
C LEU A 42 -17.94 -9.03 -14.15
N VAL A 43 -17.30 -9.09 -15.32
CA VAL A 43 -17.73 -8.34 -16.52
C VAL A 43 -19.13 -8.78 -16.94
N ASP A 44 -19.38 -10.09 -16.96
CA ASP A 44 -20.67 -10.66 -17.35
C ASP A 44 -21.76 -10.33 -16.31
N GLU A 45 -21.47 -10.50 -15.02
CA GLU A 45 -22.39 -10.20 -13.91
C GLU A 45 -22.82 -8.72 -13.90
N LEU A 46 -21.89 -7.80 -14.19
CA LEU A 46 -22.17 -6.36 -14.22
C LEU A 46 -22.65 -5.86 -15.59
N GLY A 47 -22.77 -6.72 -16.61
CA GLY A 47 -23.15 -6.31 -17.96
C GLY A 47 -22.17 -5.32 -18.59
N ALA A 48 -20.88 -5.43 -18.27
CA ALA A 48 -19.86 -4.42 -18.57
C ALA A 48 -18.95 -4.78 -19.78
N ALA A 49 -19.42 -5.64 -20.69
CA ALA A 49 -18.62 -6.18 -21.79
C ALA A 49 -18.01 -5.09 -22.70
N ASP A 50 -18.77 -4.01 -22.95
CA ASP A 50 -18.36 -2.89 -23.82
C ASP A 50 -17.72 -1.72 -23.04
N CYS A 51 -17.52 -1.87 -21.72
CA CYS A 51 -16.94 -0.82 -20.90
C CYS A 51 -15.40 -0.79 -21.02
N ALA A 52 -14.83 0.41 -21.03
CA ALA A 52 -13.40 0.58 -20.76
C ALA A 52 -13.07 0.06 -19.35
N VAL A 53 -11.94 -0.64 -19.24
CA VAL A 53 -11.50 -1.32 -18.01
C VAL A 53 -10.22 -0.68 -17.47
N LEU A 54 -10.26 -0.28 -16.21
CA LEU A 54 -9.09 0.12 -15.43
C LEU A 54 -8.86 -0.93 -14.35
N ALA A 55 -7.65 -1.45 -14.21
CA ALA A 55 -7.35 -2.45 -13.19
C ALA A 55 -6.18 -2.04 -12.29
N CYS A 56 -6.26 -2.37 -11.01
CA CYS A 56 -5.12 -2.48 -10.12
C CYS A 56 -4.94 -3.93 -9.67
N SER A 57 -3.76 -4.27 -9.15
CA SER A 57 -3.49 -5.61 -8.65
C SER A 57 -2.57 -5.60 -7.44
N SER A 58 -2.90 -6.46 -6.48
CA SER A 58 -2.04 -6.89 -5.37
C SER A 58 -1.83 -8.41 -5.38
N ALA A 59 -2.53 -9.15 -6.25
CA ALA A 59 -2.26 -10.54 -6.53
C ALA A 59 -0.80 -10.73 -7.01
N GLY A 60 -0.17 -11.84 -6.62
CA GLY A 60 1.25 -12.15 -6.90
C GLY A 60 2.20 -11.85 -5.73
N GLY A 61 1.72 -11.24 -4.65
CA GLY A 61 2.50 -10.94 -3.46
C GLY A 61 3.41 -9.71 -3.63
N GLY A 62 3.90 -9.18 -2.50
CA GLY A 62 4.72 -7.97 -2.47
C GLY A 62 5.99 -8.05 -3.31
N LEU A 63 6.47 -6.88 -3.76
CA LEU A 63 7.70 -6.76 -4.53
C LEU A 63 8.91 -7.15 -3.66
N ARG A 64 9.62 -8.22 -4.03
CA ARG A 64 10.89 -8.61 -3.39
C ARG A 64 12.02 -7.79 -4.00
N LEU A 65 12.57 -6.85 -3.26
CA LEU A 65 13.61 -5.96 -3.77
C LEU A 65 14.96 -6.25 -3.10
N ALA A 66 16.03 -6.27 -3.89
CA ALA A 66 17.40 -6.30 -3.38
C ALA A 66 18.07 -4.94 -3.58
N VAL A 67 18.76 -4.44 -2.55
CA VAL A 67 19.51 -3.17 -2.61
C VAL A 67 21.00 -3.48 -2.75
N VAL A 68 21.63 -2.88 -3.75
CA VAL A 68 23.09 -2.91 -3.94
C VAL A 68 23.59 -1.48 -3.88
N GLY A 69 24.18 -1.09 -2.75
CA GLY A 69 24.73 0.25 -2.56
C GLY A 69 26.25 0.28 -2.59
N GLN A 70 26.81 1.47 -2.71
CA GLN A 70 28.26 1.69 -2.65
C GLN A 70 28.83 1.59 -1.23
N GLU A 71 28.11 2.07 -0.22
CA GLU A 71 28.54 2.13 1.16
C GLU A 71 27.38 1.77 2.08
N ARG A 72 27.66 1.07 3.19
CA ARG A 72 26.61 0.51 4.04
C ARG A 72 25.75 1.56 4.72
N LEU A 73 26.38 2.55 5.38
CA LEU A 73 25.69 3.51 6.22
C LEU A 73 25.09 4.70 5.45
N VAL A 74 25.36 4.79 4.16
CA VAL A 74 25.01 5.94 3.34
C VAL A 74 24.12 5.51 2.17
N SER A 75 24.71 4.95 1.11
CA SER A 75 23.95 4.64 -0.12
C SER A 75 23.12 3.37 -0.04
N ALA A 76 23.60 2.32 0.65
CA ALA A 76 22.80 1.12 0.88
C ALA A 76 21.63 1.40 1.83
N GLU A 77 21.85 2.22 2.87
CA GLU A 77 20.79 2.68 3.78
C GLU A 77 19.78 3.58 3.04
N ALA A 78 20.23 4.53 2.23
CA ALA A 78 19.36 5.34 1.38
C ALA A 78 18.50 4.47 0.46
N GLY A 79 19.11 3.50 -0.23
CA GLY A 79 18.40 2.53 -1.07
C GLY A 79 17.42 1.66 -0.29
N HIS A 80 17.78 1.24 0.93
CA HIS A 80 16.89 0.48 1.82
C HIS A 80 15.64 1.28 2.20
N ARG A 81 15.82 2.54 2.62
CA ARG A 81 14.72 3.45 2.95
C ARG A 81 13.82 3.73 1.75
N VAL A 82 14.41 3.93 0.56
CA VAL A 82 13.66 4.09 -0.70
C VAL A 82 12.82 2.86 -0.98
N ALA A 83 13.39 1.66 -0.86
CA ALA A 83 12.71 0.40 -1.12
C ALA A 83 11.51 0.19 -0.16
N LEU A 84 11.69 0.44 1.14
CA LEU A 84 10.62 0.38 2.12
C LEU A 84 9.51 1.40 1.79
N SER A 85 9.88 2.63 1.46
CA SER A 85 8.92 3.68 1.08
C SER A 85 8.22 3.41 -0.26
N ALA A 86 8.76 2.53 -1.10
CA ALA A 86 8.11 2.03 -2.32
C ALA A 86 7.18 0.82 -2.06
N GLY A 87 6.99 0.42 -0.78
CA GLY A 87 6.17 -0.73 -0.42
C GLY A 87 6.81 -2.09 -0.75
N ALA A 88 8.13 -2.12 -0.97
CA ALA A 88 8.85 -3.35 -1.31
C ALA A 88 9.32 -4.10 -0.05
N ARG A 89 9.29 -5.43 -0.09
CA ARG A 89 9.98 -6.27 0.88
C ARG A 89 11.46 -6.33 0.51
N VAL A 90 12.32 -5.75 1.34
CA VAL A 90 13.77 -5.85 1.12
C VAL A 90 14.26 -7.25 1.50
N VAL A 91 14.66 -8.04 0.50
CA VAL A 91 15.10 -9.44 0.69
C VAL A 91 16.62 -9.60 0.74
N HIS A 92 17.35 -8.56 0.33
CA HIS A 92 18.81 -8.55 0.33
C HIS A 92 19.33 -7.12 0.36
N VAL A 93 20.40 -6.88 1.11
CA VAL A 93 21.16 -5.62 1.09
C VAL A 93 22.64 -5.97 0.98
N SER A 94 23.32 -5.37 0.01
CA SER A 94 24.77 -5.43 -0.13
C SER A 94 25.34 -4.03 -0.24
N SER A 95 26.55 -3.84 0.27
CA SER A 95 27.29 -2.59 0.20
C SER A 95 28.72 -2.85 -0.28
N GLY A 96 29.31 -1.88 -0.97
CA GLY A 96 30.66 -1.99 -1.51
C GLY A 96 30.71 -2.81 -2.80
N GLU A 97 31.91 -3.24 -3.15
CA GLU A 97 32.12 -4.06 -4.33
C GLU A 97 31.53 -5.47 -4.17
N LEU A 98 30.64 -5.86 -5.08
CA LEU A 98 30.01 -7.17 -5.10
C LEU A 98 31.07 -8.26 -5.31
N THR A 99 31.26 -9.10 -4.29
CA THR A 99 32.13 -10.27 -4.36
C THR A 99 31.40 -11.47 -5.00
N GLY A 100 32.15 -12.54 -5.31
CA GLY A 100 31.53 -13.80 -5.77
C GLY A 100 30.52 -14.36 -4.77
N ALA A 101 30.82 -14.25 -3.47
CA ALA A 101 29.90 -14.61 -2.39
C ALA A 101 28.68 -13.69 -2.36
N GLY A 102 28.86 -12.38 -2.52
CA GLY A 102 27.76 -11.40 -2.59
C GLY A 102 26.78 -11.71 -3.72
N ILE A 103 27.28 -12.02 -4.92
CA ILE A 103 26.44 -12.45 -6.06
C ILE A 103 25.65 -13.72 -5.76
N ARG A 104 26.26 -14.71 -5.09
CA ARG A 104 25.55 -15.95 -4.69
C ARG A 104 24.45 -15.66 -3.67
N ALA A 105 24.73 -14.83 -2.67
CA ALA A 105 23.75 -14.43 -1.66
C ALA A 105 22.58 -13.65 -2.29
N LEU A 106 22.88 -12.71 -3.18
CA LEU A 106 21.86 -11.96 -3.94
C LEU A 106 20.94 -12.90 -4.74
N ARG A 107 21.49 -13.91 -5.41
CA ARG A 107 20.71 -14.91 -6.16
C ARG A 107 19.86 -15.78 -5.25
N ALA A 108 20.42 -16.25 -4.14
CA ALA A 108 19.71 -17.08 -3.17
C ALA A 108 18.50 -16.34 -2.54
N ALA A 109 18.60 -15.02 -2.39
CA ALA A 109 17.50 -14.18 -1.91
C ALA A 109 16.32 -14.08 -2.90
N ALA A 110 16.49 -14.54 -4.16
CA ALA A 110 15.46 -14.52 -5.21
C ALA A 110 14.69 -13.18 -5.29
N PRO A 111 15.37 -12.06 -5.58
CA PRO A 111 14.70 -10.77 -5.75
C PRO A 111 13.90 -10.72 -7.05
N ASP A 112 12.77 -10.03 -7.01
CA ASP A 112 11.97 -9.66 -8.18
C ASP A 112 12.64 -8.49 -8.94
N VAL A 113 13.33 -7.59 -8.22
CA VAL A 113 14.02 -6.39 -8.75
C VAL A 113 15.31 -6.11 -7.95
N VAL A 114 16.34 -5.61 -8.62
CA VAL A 114 17.54 -5.04 -7.97
C VAL A 114 17.51 -3.52 -8.08
N LEU A 115 17.62 -2.82 -6.95
CA LEU A 115 17.94 -1.39 -6.90
C LEU A 115 19.46 -1.25 -6.78
N LEU A 116 20.11 -0.80 -7.85
CA LEU A 116 21.54 -0.49 -7.86
C LEU A 116 21.72 1.01 -7.59
N VAL A 117 22.35 1.32 -6.47
CA VAL A 117 22.52 2.69 -5.96
C VAL A 117 24.00 3.09 -5.98
N GLY A 118 24.27 4.30 -6.46
CA GLY A 118 25.61 4.90 -6.44
C GLY A 118 25.95 5.59 -5.12
N GLY A 119 27.11 6.23 -5.06
CA GLY A 119 27.40 7.27 -4.07
C GLY A 119 26.68 8.59 -4.40
N THR A 120 27.18 9.70 -3.86
CA THR A 120 26.70 11.04 -4.20
C THR A 120 27.01 11.42 -5.65
N ASP A 121 26.27 12.38 -6.20
CA ASP A 121 26.61 12.97 -7.50
C ASP A 121 27.97 13.69 -7.40
N GLY A 122 28.80 13.57 -8.44
CA GLY A 122 30.19 14.02 -8.43
C GLY A 122 31.15 13.18 -7.58
N GLY A 123 30.66 12.11 -6.96
CA GLY A 123 31.44 11.22 -6.09
C GLY A 123 32.18 10.09 -6.82
N ASP A 124 32.58 9.06 -6.07
CA ASP A 124 33.28 7.89 -6.61
C ASP A 124 32.38 7.08 -7.55
N THR A 125 32.88 6.80 -8.75
CA THR A 125 32.19 6.04 -9.81
C THR A 125 32.54 4.56 -9.82
N ARG A 126 33.65 4.16 -9.18
CA ARG A 126 34.27 2.84 -9.33
C ARG A 126 33.37 1.71 -8.84
N VAL A 127 32.79 1.86 -7.66
CA VAL A 127 31.97 0.80 -7.03
C VAL A 127 30.68 0.57 -7.81
N LEU A 128 30.03 1.63 -8.28
CA LEU A 128 28.82 1.54 -9.10
C LEU A 128 29.12 0.77 -10.41
N LEU A 129 30.16 1.17 -11.13
CA LEU A 129 30.56 0.54 -12.39
C LEU A 129 31.00 -0.91 -12.18
N HIS A 130 31.77 -1.19 -11.13
CA HIS A 130 32.15 -2.55 -10.75
C HIS A 130 30.91 -3.42 -10.51
N ASN A 131 29.97 -2.94 -9.70
CA ASN A 131 28.74 -3.67 -9.39
C ASN A 131 27.88 -3.88 -10.63
N ALA A 132 27.77 -2.88 -11.51
CA ALA A 132 27.09 -3.01 -12.80
C ALA A 132 27.71 -4.13 -13.66
N ARG A 133 29.05 -4.17 -13.79
CA ARG A 133 29.79 -5.24 -14.51
C ARG A 133 29.58 -6.61 -13.87
N ARG A 134 29.59 -6.69 -12.53
CA ARG A 134 29.38 -7.95 -11.81
C ARG A 134 27.97 -8.49 -11.99
N LEU A 135 26.96 -7.63 -11.89
CA LEU A 135 25.58 -7.99 -12.21
C LEU A 135 25.46 -8.40 -13.69
N ALA A 136 26.11 -7.69 -14.61
CA ALA A 136 26.15 -7.99 -16.04
C ALA A 136 26.65 -9.43 -16.29
N ALA A 137 27.87 -9.73 -15.83
CA ALA A 137 28.54 -11.00 -16.08
C ALA A 137 27.87 -12.22 -15.40
N ASN A 138 27.18 -12.01 -14.27
CA ASN A 138 26.70 -13.13 -13.44
C ASN A 138 25.22 -13.46 -13.63
N ARG A 139 24.60 -13.10 -14.77
CA ARG A 139 23.22 -13.51 -15.14
C ARG A 139 22.21 -13.40 -13.99
N VAL A 140 22.20 -12.27 -13.28
CA VAL A 140 21.10 -11.91 -12.39
C VAL A 140 19.95 -11.48 -13.29
N ARG A 141 18.86 -12.27 -13.34
CA ARG A 141 17.81 -12.17 -14.38
C ARG A 141 16.75 -11.11 -14.11
N CYS A 142 16.58 -10.71 -12.85
CA CYS A 142 15.59 -9.70 -12.51
C CYS A 142 15.96 -8.33 -13.12
N PRO A 143 14.97 -7.48 -13.43
CA PRO A 143 15.22 -6.11 -13.85
C PRO A 143 16.04 -5.32 -12.82
N VAL A 144 16.74 -4.29 -13.31
CA VAL A 144 17.54 -3.38 -12.48
C VAL A 144 16.96 -1.96 -12.54
N VAL A 145 16.65 -1.38 -11.39
CA VAL A 145 16.47 0.06 -11.25
C VAL A 145 17.84 0.66 -10.93
N LEU A 146 18.32 1.57 -11.78
CA LEU A 146 19.64 2.18 -11.66
C LEU A 146 19.50 3.62 -11.15
N ALA A 147 19.74 3.80 -9.85
CA ALA A 147 19.78 5.09 -9.17
C ALA A 147 21.24 5.45 -8.81
N GLY A 148 22.09 5.45 -9.82
CA GLY A 148 23.51 5.74 -9.70
C GLY A 148 23.83 7.23 -9.73
N ASN A 149 25.05 7.59 -9.32
CA ASN A 149 25.54 8.95 -9.53
C ASN A 149 25.53 9.33 -11.00
N ARG A 150 25.20 10.59 -11.27
CA ARG A 150 24.96 11.12 -12.62
C ARG A 150 26.11 10.84 -13.59
N GLU A 151 27.34 10.90 -13.11
CA GLU A 151 28.57 10.77 -13.90
C GLU A 151 28.80 9.34 -14.42
N ALA A 152 28.42 8.31 -13.65
CA ALA A 152 28.59 6.92 -14.06
C ALA A 152 27.30 6.22 -14.50
N ARG A 153 26.14 6.86 -14.37
CA ARG A 153 24.84 6.26 -14.70
C ARG A 153 24.76 5.77 -16.14
N ALA A 154 25.18 6.59 -17.12
CA ALA A 154 25.10 6.23 -18.53
C ALA A 154 25.98 5.01 -18.89
N GLU A 155 27.21 4.95 -18.33
CA GLU A 155 28.09 3.80 -18.55
C GLU A 155 27.56 2.54 -17.83
N ALA A 156 27.10 2.67 -16.59
CA ALA A 156 26.50 1.57 -15.84
C ALA A 156 25.27 1.01 -16.57
N GLU A 157 24.42 1.87 -17.11
CA GLU A 157 23.26 1.49 -17.91
C GLU A 157 23.67 0.68 -19.15
N ALA A 158 24.62 1.18 -19.94
CA ALA A 158 25.12 0.49 -21.13
C ALA A 158 25.66 -0.91 -20.81
N LEU A 159 26.44 -1.04 -19.72
CA LEU A 159 26.99 -2.32 -19.25
C LEU A 159 25.89 -3.33 -18.90
N LEU A 160 24.82 -2.85 -18.26
CA LEU A 160 23.70 -3.70 -17.86
C LEU A 160 22.86 -4.11 -19.09
N LEU A 161 22.51 -3.15 -19.96
CA LEU A 161 21.71 -3.35 -21.17
C LEU A 161 22.38 -4.30 -22.18
N ALA A 162 23.71 -4.33 -22.25
CA ALA A 162 24.47 -5.22 -23.13
C ALA A 162 24.15 -6.73 -22.94
N THR A 163 23.48 -7.09 -21.84
CA THR A 163 23.07 -8.47 -21.54
C THR A 163 21.60 -8.79 -21.89
N GLY A 164 20.87 -7.85 -22.50
CA GLY A 164 19.46 -7.99 -22.86
C GLY A 164 18.49 -7.95 -21.67
N ARG A 165 18.94 -7.52 -20.49
CA ARG A 165 18.08 -7.33 -19.32
C ARG A 165 17.33 -6.00 -19.40
N THR A 166 16.22 -5.92 -18.69
CA THR A 166 15.55 -4.63 -18.46
C THR A 166 16.33 -3.80 -17.43
N VAL A 167 16.63 -2.56 -17.79
CA VAL A 167 17.22 -1.54 -16.92
C VAL A 167 16.33 -0.32 -16.97
N VAL A 168 16.01 0.25 -15.81
CA VAL A 168 15.27 1.51 -15.69
C VAL A 168 16.18 2.52 -14.98
N PRO A 169 16.85 3.42 -15.71
CA PRO A 169 17.64 4.47 -15.09
C PRO A 169 16.72 5.50 -14.42
N THR A 170 17.20 6.11 -13.35
CA THR A 170 16.52 7.17 -12.61
C THR A 170 17.56 8.14 -12.05
N ASP A 171 17.08 9.27 -11.54
CA ASP A 171 17.91 10.16 -10.72
C ASP A 171 18.38 9.47 -9.45
N ASN A 172 19.54 9.93 -8.98
CA ASN A 172 20.23 9.38 -7.83
C ASN A 172 19.35 9.52 -6.58
N VAL A 173 19.31 8.47 -5.75
CA VAL A 173 18.58 8.53 -4.46
C VAL A 173 19.31 9.37 -3.43
N LEU A 174 20.61 9.63 -3.65
CA LEU A 174 21.46 10.42 -2.79
C LEU A 174 22.24 11.43 -3.64
N PRO A 175 21.61 12.51 -4.14
CA PRO A 175 22.31 13.50 -4.95
C PRO A 175 23.49 14.15 -4.20
N ASP A 176 23.33 14.42 -2.90
CA ASP A 176 24.37 15.00 -2.05
C ASP A 176 24.41 14.33 -0.66
N VAL A 177 25.49 14.57 0.10
CA VAL A 177 25.70 14.02 1.44
C VAL A 177 24.57 14.48 2.38
N GLY A 178 23.83 13.50 2.91
CA GLY A 178 22.70 13.76 3.81
C GLY A 178 21.42 14.18 3.10
N GLU A 179 21.41 14.30 1.76
CA GLU A 179 20.21 14.62 0.98
C GLU A 179 19.63 13.36 0.34
N LEU A 180 18.46 12.91 0.82
CA LEU A 180 17.73 11.78 0.25
C LEU A 180 16.68 12.27 -0.76
N ALA A 181 16.79 11.82 -2.02
CA ALA A 181 15.85 12.12 -3.11
C ALA A 181 15.10 10.85 -3.59
N PRO A 182 14.10 10.35 -2.83
CA PRO A 182 13.53 9.02 -3.07
C PRO A 182 12.50 8.97 -4.22
N GLY A 183 11.94 10.11 -4.62
CA GLY A 183 10.81 10.19 -5.57
C GLY A 183 11.05 9.49 -6.92
N PRO A 184 12.13 9.84 -7.65
CA PRO A 184 12.45 9.23 -8.94
C PRO A 184 12.62 7.71 -8.85
N ALA A 185 13.41 7.24 -7.88
CA ALA A 185 13.65 5.81 -7.71
C ALA A 185 12.39 5.03 -7.29
N ARG A 186 11.54 5.59 -6.42
CA ARG A 186 10.22 4.98 -6.11
C ARG A 186 9.37 4.79 -7.36
N THR A 187 9.34 5.80 -8.23
CA THR A 187 8.59 5.76 -9.50
C THR A 187 9.13 4.66 -10.41
N ALA A 188 10.46 4.59 -10.58
CA ALA A 188 11.10 3.55 -11.37
C ALA A 188 10.86 2.14 -10.80
N ILE A 189 10.92 1.96 -9.47
CA ILE A 189 10.60 0.69 -8.79
C ILE A 189 9.16 0.28 -9.08
N ARG A 190 8.19 1.20 -8.96
CA ARG A 190 6.78 0.95 -9.25
C ARG A 190 6.56 0.58 -10.71
N GLU A 191 7.20 1.30 -11.63
CA GLU A 191 7.12 1.00 -13.07
C GLU A 191 7.64 -0.41 -13.37
N VAL A 192 8.81 -0.77 -12.82
CA VAL A 192 9.38 -2.11 -12.98
C VAL A 192 8.46 -3.16 -12.37
N PHE A 193 7.88 -2.91 -11.21
CA PHE A 193 6.95 -3.85 -10.56
C PHE A 193 5.70 -4.10 -11.42
N LEU A 194 5.07 -3.03 -11.93
CA LEU A 194 3.90 -3.14 -12.81
C LEU A 194 4.21 -3.82 -14.13
N ARG A 195 5.34 -3.47 -14.76
CA ARG A 195 5.74 -4.05 -16.05
C ARG A 195 6.22 -5.49 -15.86
N HIS A 196 7.11 -5.79 -14.93
CA HIS A 196 7.86 -7.05 -14.97
C HIS A 196 7.39 -8.09 -13.95
N VAL A 197 6.64 -7.67 -12.93
CA VAL A 197 6.32 -8.55 -11.80
C VAL A 197 4.81 -8.83 -11.74
N ILE A 198 3.98 -7.79 -11.84
CA ILE A 198 2.53 -7.92 -11.90
C ILE A 198 2.15 -8.48 -13.28
N GLY A 199 1.67 -9.73 -13.26
CA GLY A 199 1.42 -10.54 -14.47
C GLY A 199 2.53 -11.53 -14.81
N GLY A 200 3.73 -11.42 -14.21
CA GLY A 200 4.84 -12.36 -14.39
C GLY A 200 4.83 -13.55 -13.42
N LYS A 201 4.21 -13.41 -12.25
CA LYS A 201 4.13 -14.46 -11.20
C LYS A 201 3.04 -15.50 -11.45
N GLY A 202 2.81 -15.89 -12.70
CA GLY A 202 1.85 -16.92 -13.06
C GLY A 202 0.40 -16.58 -12.69
N LEU A 203 0.01 -15.31 -12.80
CA LEU A 203 -1.38 -14.86 -12.57
C LEU A 203 -2.24 -14.91 -13.83
N SER A 204 -1.61 -14.89 -15.01
CA SER A 204 -2.27 -15.13 -16.28
C SER A 204 -1.24 -15.69 -17.26
N ARG A 205 -1.67 -16.50 -18.22
CA ARG A 205 -0.78 -17.11 -19.22
C ARG A 205 -0.36 -16.16 -20.34
N GLY A 206 -1.00 -14.99 -20.46
CA GLY A 206 -0.79 -14.04 -21.56
C GLY A 206 -0.61 -12.59 -21.12
N PRO A 207 -0.26 -11.69 -22.05
CA PRO A 207 0.04 -10.29 -21.75
C PRO A 207 -1.21 -9.46 -21.40
N ARG A 208 -2.42 -9.98 -21.66
CA ARG A 208 -3.68 -9.25 -21.50
C ARG A 208 -3.86 -8.72 -20.09
N PHE A 209 -3.66 -9.55 -19.06
CA PHE A 209 -3.81 -9.09 -17.68
C PHE A 209 -2.85 -7.94 -17.36
N ARG A 210 -1.57 -8.10 -17.72
CA ARG A 210 -0.55 -7.06 -17.57
C ARG A 210 -0.91 -5.75 -18.30
N SER A 211 -1.56 -5.84 -19.46
CA SER A 211 -2.00 -4.64 -20.21
C SER A 211 -3.18 -3.90 -19.57
N LEU A 212 -3.98 -4.58 -18.75
CA LEU A 212 -5.12 -4.00 -18.03
C LEU A 212 -4.70 -3.30 -16.73
N VAL A 213 -3.67 -3.83 -16.05
CA VAL A 213 -3.22 -3.29 -14.76
C VAL A 213 -2.48 -1.96 -14.94
N ARG A 214 -3.03 -0.89 -14.37
CA ARG A 214 -2.50 0.48 -14.37
C ARG A 214 -1.78 0.83 -13.07
N ALA A 215 -2.16 0.21 -11.96
CA ALA A 215 -1.59 0.51 -10.65
C ALA A 215 -1.48 -0.73 -9.77
N VAL A 216 -0.69 -0.64 -8.72
CA VAL A 216 -0.75 -1.59 -7.61
C VAL A 216 -1.94 -1.21 -6.73
N THR A 217 -2.63 -2.18 -6.15
CA THR A 217 -3.83 -1.89 -5.32
C THR A 217 -3.55 -0.83 -4.25
N PRO A 218 -2.45 -0.90 -3.47
CA PRO A 218 -2.23 0.09 -2.42
C PRO A 218 -2.02 1.52 -2.94
N ASP A 219 -1.40 1.68 -4.11
CA ASP A 219 -1.21 3.01 -4.69
C ASP A 219 -2.52 3.55 -5.27
N ALA A 220 -3.37 2.68 -5.82
CA ALA A 220 -4.71 3.06 -6.23
C ALA A 220 -5.54 3.52 -5.01
N VAL A 221 -5.48 2.79 -3.89
CA VAL A 221 -6.13 3.23 -2.65
C VAL A 221 -5.55 4.56 -2.18
N LEU A 222 -4.22 4.71 -2.11
CA LEU A 222 -3.58 5.96 -1.70
C LEU A 222 -4.02 7.14 -2.56
N HIS A 223 -4.04 7.00 -3.89
CA HIS A 223 -4.53 8.05 -4.79
C HIS A 223 -6.00 8.39 -4.54
N GLY A 224 -6.84 7.39 -4.25
CA GLY A 224 -8.25 7.60 -3.88
C GLY A 224 -8.39 8.36 -2.55
N VAL A 225 -7.53 8.08 -1.57
CA VAL A 225 -7.47 8.79 -0.28
C VAL A 225 -7.01 10.23 -0.46
N SER A 226 -5.96 10.47 -1.26
CA SER A 226 -5.51 11.81 -1.64
C SER A 226 -6.63 12.60 -2.32
N ARG A 227 -7.35 11.98 -3.26
CA ARG A 227 -8.45 12.64 -3.96
C ARG A 227 -9.63 12.94 -3.03
N LEU A 228 -9.95 12.03 -2.11
CA LEU A 228 -10.97 12.24 -1.08
C LEU A 228 -10.62 13.43 -0.18
N ALA A 229 -9.35 13.58 0.22
CA ALA A 229 -8.90 14.74 0.97
C ALA A 229 -9.11 16.04 0.20
N ALA A 230 -8.79 16.06 -1.11
CA ALA A 230 -9.04 17.22 -1.97
C ALA A 230 -10.54 17.55 -2.11
N VAL A 231 -11.40 16.54 -2.30
CA VAL A 231 -12.87 16.71 -2.40
C VAL A 231 -13.49 17.24 -1.10
N LEU A 232 -12.93 16.88 0.05
CA LEU A 232 -13.40 17.38 1.36
C LEU A 232 -12.92 18.79 1.65
N ALA A 233 -11.76 19.18 1.13
CA ALA A 233 -11.23 20.53 1.27
C ALA A 233 -11.96 21.56 0.40
N ASP A 234 -12.53 21.11 -0.71
CA ASP A 234 -13.34 21.94 -1.59
C ASP A 234 -14.56 22.51 -0.85
N GLY A 235 -14.46 23.79 -0.47
CA GLY A 235 -15.48 24.56 0.27
C GLY A 235 -15.42 24.45 1.80
N ALA A 236 -14.33 23.96 2.39
CA ALA A 236 -14.16 23.85 3.84
C ALA A 236 -12.95 24.65 4.36
N ASP A 237 -13.16 25.50 5.38
CA ASP A 237 -12.09 26.34 5.96
C ASP A 237 -10.95 25.52 6.64
N ALA A 238 -11.26 24.30 7.10
CA ALA A 238 -10.28 23.41 7.71
C ALA A 238 -10.79 21.95 7.73
N PRO A 239 -10.72 21.19 6.62
CA PRO A 239 -11.31 19.85 6.53
C PRO A 239 -10.66 18.80 7.46
N GLY A 240 -9.46 19.06 8.00
CA GLY A 240 -8.65 18.07 8.70
C GLY A 240 -8.06 17.00 7.76
N ALA A 241 -7.24 16.11 8.30
CA ALA A 241 -6.68 14.99 7.55
C ALA A 241 -7.73 13.91 7.26
N VAL A 242 -7.56 13.18 6.15
CA VAL A 242 -8.24 11.92 5.90
C VAL A 242 -7.34 10.79 6.37
N LEU A 243 -7.86 9.93 7.25
CA LEU A 243 -7.24 8.67 7.64
C LEU A 243 -8.06 7.51 7.08
N VAL A 244 -7.39 6.46 6.62
CA VAL A 244 -8.03 5.20 6.26
C VAL A 244 -7.30 4.06 6.95
N THR A 245 -8.04 3.15 7.58
CA THR A 245 -7.50 1.90 8.11
C THR A 245 -8.17 0.73 7.41
N ASP A 246 -7.39 -0.03 6.64
CA ASP A 246 -7.84 -1.20 5.87
C ASP A 246 -7.39 -2.48 6.57
N VAL A 247 -8.30 -3.08 7.34
CA VAL A 247 -8.02 -4.31 8.11
C VAL A 247 -8.31 -5.54 7.23
N GLY A 248 -7.24 -6.18 6.79
CA GLY A 248 -7.27 -7.38 5.96
C GLY A 248 -7.09 -8.68 6.76
N GLY A 249 -7.06 -9.80 6.04
CA GLY A 249 -6.83 -11.13 6.64
C GLY A 249 -5.39 -11.38 7.09
N ALA A 250 -4.42 -10.67 6.51
CA ALA A 250 -3.00 -10.84 6.82
C ALA A 250 -2.33 -9.54 7.28
N THR A 251 -2.75 -8.39 6.75
CA THR A 251 -2.16 -7.09 7.06
C THR A 251 -3.23 -6.08 7.42
N THR A 252 -2.81 -5.04 8.12
CA THR A 252 -3.59 -3.81 8.30
C THR A 252 -2.81 -2.68 7.66
N ASP A 253 -3.43 -2.02 6.69
CA ASP A 253 -2.84 -0.89 5.99
C ASP A 253 -3.44 0.41 6.53
N VAL A 254 -2.60 1.40 6.84
CA VAL A 254 -3.08 2.74 7.26
C VAL A 254 -2.62 3.78 6.26
N TYR A 255 -3.56 4.55 5.75
CA TYR A 255 -3.34 5.66 4.84
C TYR A 255 -3.64 6.97 5.55
N SER A 256 -2.86 8.00 5.27
CA SER A 256 -3.19 9.38 5.64
C SER A 256 -3.01 10.30 4.45
N ALA A 257 -3.85 11.32 4.34
CA ALA A 257 -3.73 12.41 3.39
C ALA A 257 -4.15 13.71 4.07
N VAL A 258 -3.42 14.80 3.79
CA VAL A 258 -3.76 16.13 4.27
C VAL A 258 -3.97 17.01 3.06
N SER A 259 -5.11 17.70 2.99
CA SER A 259 -5.30 18.73 1.97
C SER A 259 -4.44 19.93 2.34
N THR A 260 -3.24 20.02 1.78
CA THR A 260 -2.47 21.26 1.79
C THR A 260 -3.07 22.18 0.74
N VAL A 261 -3.97 23.08 1.15
CA VAL A 261 -4.18 24.32 0.40
C VAL A 261 -2.91 25.13 0.63
N ASP A 262 -2.15 25.34 -0.43
CA ASP A 262 -0.80 25.88 -0.39
C ASP A 262 -0.83 27.37 0.03
N GLU A 263 -0.75 27.65 1.34
CA GLU A 263 -0.49 28.98 1.88
C GLU A 263 0.84 28.96 2.65
N GLU A 264 1.90 29.34 1.93
CA GLU A 264 3.13 29.97 2.44
C GLU A 264 3.81 29.37 3.68
N ARG A 265 4.39 28.15 3.59
CA ARG A 265 5.40 27.71 4.58
C ARG A 265 6.70 27.22 3.95
N GLY A 266 7.77 27.94 4.32
CA GLY A 266 9.08 27.86 3.72
C GLY A 266 9.77 26.50 3.83
N ARG A 267 10.43 26.16 2.73
CA ARG A 267 11.26 24.96 2.49
C ARG A 267 12.25 24.73 3.64
N ARG A 268 12.07 23.63 4.37
CA ARG A 268 13.16 22.94 5.10
C ARG A 268 13.09 21.44 4.80
N THR A 269 14.19 20.92 4.25
CA THR A 269 14.68 19.53 4.33
C THR A 269 13.62 18.41 4.35
N VAL A 270 13.44 17.78 3.17
CA VAL A 270 12.70 16.54 2.92
C VAL A 270 11.27 16.55 3.47
N ASP A 271 10.40 17.29 2.79
CA ASP A 271 8.97 17.04 2.90
C ASP A 271 8.65 15.70 2.25
N LEU A 272 8.40 14.70 3.10
CA LEU A 272 7.66 13.51 2.70
C LEU A 272 6.29 13.97 2.16
N PRO A 273 5.74 13.29 1.12
CA PRO A 273 4.42 13.63 0.61
C PRO A 273 3.39 13.72 1.75
N PRO A 274 2.40 14.64 1.66
CA PRO A 274 1.32 14.73 2.64
C PRO A 274 0.57 13.40 2.76
N ASP A 275 0.61 12.60 1.69
CA ASP A 275 -0.01 11.30 1.60
C ASP A 275 0.97 10.20 2.01
N ARG A 276 0.56 9.36 2.96
CA ARG A 276 1.40 8.30 3.53
C ARG A 276 0.62 7.01 3.64
N ARG A 277 1.36 5.91 3.55
CA ARG A 277 0.87 4.57 3.83
C ARG A 277 1.84 3.84 4.76
N THR A 278 1.31 3.15 5.76
CA THR A 278 2.03 2.13 6.54
C THR A 278 1.33 0.79 6.38
N VAL A 279 2.09 -0.28 6.57
CA VAL A 279 1.60 -1.66 6.42
C VAL A 279 2.07 -2.47 7.62
N GLU A 280 1.11 -2.97 8.38
CA GLU A 280 1.36 -3.75 9.58
C GLU A 280 1.16 -5.23 9.23
N GLY A 281 2.27 -5.94 9.00
CA GLY A 281 2.25 -7.34 8.57
C GLY A 281 1.90 -8.34 9.67
N ASP A 282 2.00 -7.89 10.91
CA ASP A 282 1.67 -8.59 12.16
C ASP A 282 0.23 -8.34 12.63
N LEU A 283 -0.53 -7.47 11.95
CA LEU A 283 -1.90 -7.12 12.34
C LEU A 283 -2.90 -7.53 11.27
N GLY A 284 -3.44 -8.74 11.35
CA GLY A 284 -4.42 -9.24 10.37
C GLY A 284 -5.48 -10.12 11.00
N MET A 285 -6.65 -10.21 10.39
CA MET A 285 -7.81 -10.92 10.97
C MET A 285 -7.74 -12.45 10.92
N ARG A 286 -6.80 -13.01 10.16
CA ARG A 286 -6.65 -14.46 9.92
C ARG A 286 -5.21 -14.89 10.12
N TRP A 287 -4.39 -14.79 9.06
CA TRP A 287 -2.99 -15.25 9.07
C TRP A 287 -2.17 -14.66 10.23
N SER A 288 -2.37 -13.38 10.51
CA SER A 288 -1.63 -12.65 11.55
C SER A 288 -2.49 -12.34 12.78
N ALA A 289 -3.60 -13.06 12.99
CA ALA A 289 -4.50 -12.82 14.12
C ALA A 289 -3.79 -12.96 15.48
N PRO A 290 -2.91 -13.96 15.71
CA PRO A 290 -2.15 -14.05 16.96
C PRO A 290 -1.26 -12.81 17.21
N GLY A 291 -0.74 -12.19 16.14
CA GLY A 291 0.04 -10.96 16.23
C GLY A 291 -0.78 -9.78 16.76
N VAL A 292 -2.06 -9.67 16.37
CA VAL A 292 -2.97 -8.65 16.91
C VAL A 292 -3.08 -8.76 18.44
N VAL A 293 -3.21 -9.98 18.96
CA VAL A 293 -3.34 -10.20 20.42
C VAL A 293 -2.02 -9.91 21.13
N ALA A 294 -0.90 -10.38 20.58
CA ALA A 294 0.43 -10.13 21.14
C ALA A 294 0.74 -8.63 21.23
N GLU A 295 0.43 -7.87 20.18
CA GLU A 295 0.65 -6.43 20.15
C GLU A 295 -0.34 -5.67 21.04
N ALA A 296 -1.60 -6.11 21.13
CA ALA A 296 -2.56 -5.55 22.07
C ALA A 296 -2.15 -5.77 23.53
N GLU A 297 -1.58 -6.93 23.86
CA GLU A 297 -1.03 -7.22 25.20
C GLU A 297 0.19 -6.32 25.48
N ALA A 298 1.11 -6.20 24.53
CA ALA A 298 2.29 -5.34 24.64
C ALA A 298 1.94 -3.86 24.84
N GLU A 299 0.92 -3.37 24.12
CA GLU A 299 0.41 -2.00 24.19
C GLU A 299 -0.60 -1.80 25.36
N ARG A 300 -0.84 -2.84 26.17
CA ARG A 300 -1.74 -2.84 27.36
C ARG A 300 -3.17 -2.42 27.03
N LEU A 301 -3.71 -2.91 25.91
CA LEU A 301 -5.07 -2.62 25.42
C LEU A 301 -6.11 -3.65 25.88
N LEU A 302 -5.67 -4.73 26.51
CA LEU A 302 -6.52 -5.85 26.94
C LEU A 302 -7.01 -5.66 28.38
N VAL A 303 -8.26 -6.03 28.63
CA VAL A 303 -8.79 -6.05 30.01
C VAL A 303 -8.39 -7.36 30.73
N PRO A 304 -8.37 -7.39 32.08
CA PRO A 304 -8.02 -8.60 32.81
C PRO A 304 -8.87 -9.82 32.40
N GLY A 305 -8.21 -10.93 32.08
CA GLY A 305 -8.86 -12.18 31.66
C GLY A 305 -9.19 -12.29 30.16
N GLU A 306 -9.08 -11.19 29.39
CA GLU A 306 -9.39 -11.18 27.95
C GLU A 306 -8.32 -11.87 27.10
N ALA A 307 -7.06 -11.79 27.50
CA ALA A 307 -5.92 -12.21 26.68
C ALA A 307 -5.97 -13.70 26.29
N GLU A 308 -6.38 -14.58 27.20
CA GLU A 308 -6.45 -16.02 26.92
C GLU A 308 -7.57 -16.36 25.92
N LEU A 309 -8.73 -15.72 26.08
CA LEU A 309 -9.87 -15.90 25.17
C LEU A 309 -9.52 -15.42 23.77
N LEU A 310 -8.92 -14.23 23.65
CA LEU A 310 -8.51 -13.68 22.37
C LEU A 310 -7.38 -14.49 21.72
N ARG A 311 -6.42 -15.01 22.50
CA ARG A 311 -5.37 -15.91 21.98
C ARG A 311 -6.00 -17.15 21.34
N SER A 312 -6.88 -17.84 22.06
CA SER A 312 -7.56 -19.03 21.53
C SER A 312 -8.39 -18.73 20.27
N ALA A 313 -9.13 -17.62 20.28
CA ALA A 313 -9.90 -17.16 19.14
C ALA A 313 -9.01 -16.81 17.92
N ALA A 314 -7.88 -16.16 18.16
CA ALA A 314 -6.92 -15.77 17.14
C ALA A 314 -6.19 -16.98 16.53
N ASP A 315 -5.78 -17.95 17.34
CA ASP A 315 -5.14 -19.18 16.88
C ASP A 315 -6.07 -19.96 15.96
N ARG A 316 -7.35 -20.10 16.35
CA ARG A 316 -8.38 -20.74 15.50
C ARG A 316 -8.51 -20.07 14.13
N ARG A 317 -8.45 -18.73 14.07
CA ARG A 317 -8.52 -17.94 12.82
C ARG A 317 -7.28 -18.12 11.95
N ALA A 318 -6.11 -18.25 12.56
CA ALA A 318 -4.85 -18.51 11.85
C ALA A 318 -4.77 -19.96 11.32
N GLU A 319 -5.30 -20.93 12.07
CA GLU A 319 -5.39 -22.33 11.63
C GLU A 319 -6.44 -22.54 10.53
N ARG A 320 -7.53 -21.75 10.56
CA ARG A 320 -8.67 -21.86 9.64
C ARG A 320 -8.88 -20.58 8.83
N VAL A 321 -7.87 -20.17 8.07
CA VAL A 321 -7.87 -18.90 7.32
C VAL A 321 -9.03 -18.68 6.35
N HIS A 322 -9.71 -19.75 5.92
CA HIS A 322 -10.88 -19.69 5.02
C HIS A 322 -12.22 -19.61 5.75
N TRP A 323 -12.21 -19.83 7.07
CA TRP A 323 -13.42 -19.76 7.88
C TRP A 323 -13.70 -18.31 8.26
N VAL A 324 -14.99 -17.95 8.22
CA VAL A 324 -15.53 -16.67 8.65
C VAL A 324 -16.77 -17.00 9.50
N PRO A 325 -16.96 -16.35 10.66
CA PRO A 325 -18.14 -16.58 11.49
C PRO A 325 -19.44 -16.38 10.68
N ALA A 326 -20.40 -17.26 10.88
CA ALA A 326 -21.69 -17.22 10.21
C ALA A 326 -22.64 -16.21 10.90
N GLY A 327 -22.22 -14.94 11.02
CA GLY A 327 -23.02 -13.83 11.51
C GLY A 327 -23.91 -14.17 12.72
N ALA A 328 -25.23 -14.23 12.48
CA ALA A 328 -26.26 -14.47 13.49
C ALA A 328 -26.18 -15.84 14.18
N ASP A 329 -25.60 -16.85 13.53
CA ASP A 329 -25.48 -18.20 14.07
C ASP A 329 -24.29 -18.36 15.03
N ASP A 330 -23.39 -17.36 15.09
CA ASP A 330 -22.18 -17.40 15.90
C ASP A 330 -21.80 -16.02 16.50
N PRO A 331 -22.66 -15.47 17.38
CA PRO A 331 -22.49 -14.10 17.90
C PRO A 331 -21.22 -13.92 18.74
N GLU A 332 -20.75 -14.98 19.41
CA GLU A 332 -19.51 -14.95 20.18
C GLU A 332 -18.30 -14.81 19.26
N GLU A 333 -18.23 -15.58 18.17
CA GLU A 333 -17.13 -15.46 17.20
C GLU A 333 -17.17 -14.15 16.42
N VAL A 334 -18.35 -13.58 16.18
CA VAL A 334 -18.49 -12.21 15.65
C VAL A 334 -17.97 -11.16 16.64
N ALA A 335 -18.20 -11.33 17.95
CA ALA A 335 -17.67 -10.44 18.96
C ALA A 335 -16.13 -10.51 19.02
N TYR A 336 -15.54 -11.70 18.90
CA TYR A 336 -14.09 -11.84 18.78
C TYR A 336 -13.52 -11.20 17.51
N ASP A 337 -14.16 -11.38 16.35
CA ASP A 337 -13.75 -10.69 15.11
C ASP A 337 -13.83 -9.17 15.29
N THR A 338 -14.90 -8.65 15.88
CA THR A 338 -15.08 -7.22 16.15
C THR A 338 -13.98 -6.69 17.07
N ARG A 339 -13.67 -7.40 18.15
CA ARG A 339 -12.64 -7.00 19.11
C ARG A 339 -11.23 -7.04 18.52
N LEU A 340 -10.90 -8.10 17.77
CA LEU A 340 -9.62 -8.19 17.06
C LEU A 340 -9.47 -7.06 16.02
N ALA A 341 -10.52 -6.74 15.28
CA ALA A 341 -10.49 -5.65 14.29
C ALA A 341 -10.28 -4.29 14.94
N ALA A 342 -10.94 -4.03 16.08
CA ALA A 342 -10.75 -2.80 16.84
C ALA A 342 -9.30 -2.67 17.34
N LEU A 343 -8.74 -3.75 17.91
CA LEU A 343 -7.35 -3.77 18.39
C LEU A 343 -6.34 -3.57 17.25
N ALA A 344 -6.52 -4.28 16.13
CA ALA A 344 -5.69 -4.13 14.94
C ALA A 344 -5.71 -2.69 14.43
N ALA A 345 -6.89 -2.07 14.34
CA ALA A 345 -7.04 -0.68 13.93
C ALA A 345 -6.35 0.29 14.91
N VAL A 346 -6.51 0.08 16.23
CA VAL A 346 -5.86 0.93 17.24
C VAL A 346 -4.33 0.87 17.13
N VAL A 347 -3.76 -0.33 17.12
CA VAL A 347 -2.31 -0.52 17.08
C VAL A 347 -1.75 0.03 15.76
N ALA A 348 -2.39 -0.25 14.63
CA ALA A 348 -1.95 0.22 13.33
C ALA A 348 -1.99 1.76 13.24
N LEU A 349 -3.07 2.39 13.70
CA LEU A 349 -3.18 3.84 13.73
C LEU A 349 -2.13 4.47 14.66
N ARG A 350 -1.89 3.90 15.86
CA ARG A 350 -0.84 4.38 16.76
C ARG A 350 0.54 4.35 16.09
N ARG A 351 0.91 3.23 15.46
CA ARG A 351 2.19 3.07 14.77
C ARG A 351 2.31 4.03 13.59
N HIS A 352 1.24 4.20 12.81
CA HIS A 352 1.19 5.18 11.73
C HIS A 352 1.40 6.61 12.26
N LEU A 353 0.71 6.99 13.34
CA LEU A 353 0.79 8.32 13.93
C LEU A 353 2.19 8.67 14.44
N ARG A 354 2.91 7.69 14.99
CA ARG A 354 4.32 7.85 15.40
C ARG A 354 5.23 8.22 14.21
N LEU A 355 4.90 7.76 13.01
CA LEU A 355 5.66 8.04 11.78
C LEU A 355 5.26 9.36 11.13
N VAL A 356 4.03 9.83 11.34
CA VAL A 356 3.56 11.09 10.75
C VAL A 356 3.85 12.32 11.59
N ASP A 357 4.20 12.17 12.87
CA ASP A 357 4.77 13.17 13.78
C ASP A 357 4.14 14.58 13.67
N GLY A 358 2.84 14.69 13.97
CA GLY A 358 2.13 15.98 13.98
C GLY A 358 1.82 16.58 12.61
N ARG A 359 2.16 15.90 11.51
CA ARG A 359 1.89 16.38 10.15
C ARG A 359 0.45 16.19 9.66
N LEU A 360 -0.49 15.82 10.53
CA LEU A 360 -1.93 15.76 10.19
C LEU A 360 -2.61 17.15 10.24
N GLY A 361 -1.87 18.18 10.62
CA GLY A 361 -2.40 19.53 10.81
C GLY A 361 -3.04 19.72 12.19
N PRO A 362 -3.39 20.98 12.54
CA PRO A 362 -3.81 21.35 13.89
C PRO A 362 -5.17 20.76 14.31
N ARG A 363 -6.02 20.39 13.34
CA ARG A 363 -7.34 19.79 13.59
C ARG A 363 -7.26 18.26 13.82
N GLY A 364 -6.13 17.63 13.53
CA GLY A 364 -6.03 16.17 13.45
C GLY A 364 -6.81 15.64 12.25
N ALA A 365 -7.46 14.48 12.41
CA ALA A 365 -8.28 13.90 11.35
C ALA A 365 -9.68 14.55 11.32
N GLY A 366 -10.16 14.88 10.12
CA GLY A 366 -11.56 15.24 9.88
C GLY A 366 -12.40 14.06 9.41
N LEU A 367 -11.76 13.03 8.84
CA LEU A 367 -12.41 11.79 8.44
C LEU A 367 -11.52 10.59 8.76
N LEU A 368 -12.11 9.56 9.36
CA LEU A 368 -11.54 8.22 9.46
C LEU A 368 -12.44 7.25 8.67
N VAL A 369 -11.88 6.64 7.63
CA VAL A 369 -12.54 5.60 6.84
C VAL A 369 -12.06 4.23 7.33
N LEU A 370 -13.00 3.41 7.81
CA LEU A 370 -12.77 2.01 8.10
C LEU A 370 -12.99 1.20 6.82
N SER A 371 -11.96 0.49 6.36
CA SER A 371 -11.98 -0.38 5.20
C SER A 371 -11.60 -1.81 5.58
N GLY A 372 -12.03 -2.77 4.76
CA GLY A 372 -11.75 -4.18 4.95
C GLY A 372 -13.02 -4.98 5.14
N GLY A 373 -12.91 -6.30 4.93
CA GLY A 373 -14.07 -7.21 4.98
C GLY A 373 -14.78 -7.18 6.33
N VAL A 374 -14.01 -7.09 7.43
CA VAL A 374 -14.56 -7.10 8.78
C VAL A 374 -15.47 -5.90 9.05
N PHE A 375 -15.15 -4.71 8.55
CA PHE A 375 -16.00 -3.52 8.73
C PHE A 375 -17.13 -3.45 7.71
N ARG A 376 -16.90 -3.88 6.46
CA ARG A 376 -17.94 -3.88 5.42
C ARG A 376 -19.15 -4.72 5.78
N HIS A 377 -18.90 -5.89 6.37
CA HIS A 377 -19.92 -6.88 6.69
C HIS A 377 -20.37 -6.82 8.15
N ALA A 378 -19.80 -5.92 8.95
CA ALA A 378 -20.23 -5.66 10.31
C ALA A 378 -21.60 -4.98 10.34
N ASP A 379 -22.41 -5.37 11.33
CA ASP A 379 -23.63 -4.66 11.66
C ASP A 379 -23.33 -3.32 12.39
N ALA A 380 -24.38 -2.57 12.68
CA ALA A 380 -24.24 -1.26 13.34
C ALA A 380 -23.67 -1.36 14.76
N ALA A 381 -23.96 -2.43 15.50
CA ALA A 381 -23.49 -2.61 16.87
C ALA A 381 -22.00 -2.91 16.92
N ALA A 382 -21.52 -3.80 16.04
CA ALA A 382 -20.10 -4.09 15.89
C ALA A 382 -19.30 -2.85 15.46
N LEU A 383 -19.82 -2.06 14.51
CA LEU A 383 -19.17 -0.81 14.10
C LEU A 383 -19.12 0.23 15.22
N ALA A 384 -20.20 0.36 16.01
CA ALA A 384 -20.22 1.26 17.16
C ALA A 384 -19.19 0.85 18.22
N ALA A 385 -19.03 -0.46 18.49
CA ALA A 385 -18.02 -0.96 19.43
C ALA A 385 -16.57 -0.69 18.95
N VAL A 386 -16.33 -0.81 17.63
CA VAL A 386 -15.04 -0.43 17.02
C VAL A 386 -14.78 1.06 17.19
N GLU A 387 -15.76 1.91 16.87
CA GLU A 387 -15.63 3.36 17.02
C GLU A 387 -15.42 3.79 18.48
N GLU A 388 -16.16 3.19 19.42
CA GLU A 388 -15.98 3.43 20.85
C GLU A 388 -14.56 3.10 21.29
N THR A 389 -14.02 1.94 20.88
CA THR A 389 -12.65 1.53 21.20
C THR A 389 -11.63 2.53 20.63
N LEU A 390 -11.80 2.97 19.38
CA LEU A 390 -10.93 3.96 18.75
C LEU A 390 -10.98 5.33 19.45
N ARG A 391 -12.17 5.77 19.87
CA ARG A 391 -12.35 7.07 20.55
C ARG A 391 -11.95 7.06 22.02
N ALA A 392 -11.97 5.90 22.67
CA ALA A 392 -11.51 5.72 24.04
C ALA A 392 -9.98 5.67 24.14
N ASP A 393 -9.29 5.31 23.06
CA ASP A 393 -7.84 5.20 23.03
C ASP A 393 -7.14 6.57 23.31
N PRO A 394 -6.25 6.67 24.31
CA PRO A 394 -5.66 7.95 24.70
C PRO A 394 -4.75 8.58 23.63
N VAL A 395 -4.19 7.79 22.72
CA VAL A 395 -3.34 8.28 21.63
C VAL A 395 -4.20 8.75 20.46
N LEU A 396 -5.27 8.01 20.14
CA LEU A 396 -6.14 8.35 19.01
C LEU A 396 -7.19 9.42 19.36
N ARG A 397 -7.66 9.48 20.60
CA ARG A 397 -8.72 10.40 21.05
C ARG A 397 -8.46 11.87 20.69
N PRO A 398 -7.24 12.44 20.85
CA PRO A 398 -6.96 13.80 20.40
C PRO A 398 -7.05 13.96 18.88
N VAL A 399 -6.58 12.96 18.12
CA VAL A 399 -6.53 12.97 16.65
C VAL A 399 -7.93 12.81 16.04
N LEU A 400 -8.78 11.98 16.65
CA LEU A 400 -10.12 11.65 16.17
C LEU A 400 -11.22 12.54 16.75
N ARG A 401 -10.86 13.53 17.58
CA ARG A 401 -11.82 14.40 18.29
C ARG A 401 -12.91 14.97 17.40
N HIS A 402 -12.54 15.38 16.19
CA HIS A 402 -13.43 15.99 15.20
C HIS A 402 -13.63 15.13 13.96
N ALA A 403 -13.14 13.88 13.98
CA ALA A 403 -13.23 13.00 12.84
C ALA A 403 -14.64 12.39 12.76
N ALA A 404 -15.26 12.51 11.58
CA ALA A 404 -16.33 11.59 11.20
C ALA A 404 -15.74 10.18 11.01
N VAL A 405 -16.41 9.15 11.50
CA VAL A 405 -16.00 7.75 11.26
C VAL A 405 -17.00 7.14 10.29
N VAL A 406 -16.48 6.66 9.15
CA VAL A 406 -17.30 6.09 8.08
C VAL A 406 -16.73 4.74 7.64
N VAL A 407 -17.51 3.94 6.93
CA VAL A 407 -17.07 2.63 6.42
C VAL A 407 -17.09 2.63 4.90
N ASP A 408 -16.01 2.17 4.26
CA ASP A 408 -16.00 1.92 2.82
C ASP A 408 -16.73 0.61 2.46
N ARG A 409 -18.07 0.66 2.59
CA ARG A 409 -18.96 -0.48 2.32
C ARG A 409 -18.92 -0.95 0.88
N ARG A 410 -18.62 -0.05 -0.06
CA ARG A 410 -18.70 -0.31 -1.51
C ARG A 410 -17.33 -0.50 -2.18
N TYR A 411 -16.22 -0.37 -1.45
CA TYR A 411 -14.84 -0.49 -1.96
C TYR A 411 -14.49 0.62 -2.94
N VAL A 412 -14.91 1.85 -2.69
CA VAL A 412 -14.82 2.92 -3.68
C VAL A 412 -13.45 3.59 -3.73
N LEU A 413 -12.60 3.41 -2.71
CA LEU A 413 -11.28 4.07 -2.67
C LEU A 413 -10.35 3.63 -3.80
N ALA A 414 -10.22 2.31 -4.06
CA ALA A 414 -9.38 1.82 -5.14
C ALA A 414 -9.91 2.21 -6.54
N PRO A 415 -11.22 2.04 -6.86
CA PRO A 415 -11.82 2.59 -8.07
C PRO A 415 -11.62 4.11 -8.22
N ALA A 416 -11.83 4.89 -7.17
CA ALA A 416 -11.64 6.33 -7.21
C ALA A 416 -10.20 6.70 -7.56
N GLY A 417 -9.20 6.03 -6.97
CA GLY A 417 -7.81 6.30 -7.31
C GLY A 417 -7.36 5.76 -8.67
N LEU A 418 -8.02 4.73 -9.21
CA LEU A 418 -7.85 4.33 -10.62
C LEU A 418 -8.38 5.40 -11.57
N LEU A 419 -9.54 6.00 -11.23
CA LEU A 419 -10.15 7.07 -12.02
C LEU A 419 -9.39 8.40 -11.90
N ALA A 420 -8.86 8.72 -10.71
CA ALA A 420 -8.29 10.04 -10.40
C ALA A 420 -7.12 10.47 -11.31
N ALA A 421 -6.43 9.53 -11.95
CA ALA A 421 -5.32 9.83 -12.86
C ALA A 421 -5.78 10.47 -14.18
N ASP A 422 -6.85 9.93 -14.78
CA ASP A 422 -7.29 10.31 -16.14
C ASP A 422 -8.68 10.94 -16.16
N GLN A 423 -9.50 10.69 -15.12
CA GLN A 423 -10.90 11.08 -15.02
C GLN A 423 -11.24 11.55 -13.59
N PRO A 424 -10.62 12.65 -13.11
CA PRO A 424 -10.78 13.13 -11.74
C PRO A 424 -12.23 13.50 -11.39
N ASP A 425 -13.03 13.97 -12.36
CA ASP A 425 -14.45 14.31 -12.12
C ASP A 425 -15.30 13.07 -11.78
N LEU A 426 -15.02 11.92 -12.42
CA LEU A 426 -15.70 10.66 -12.09
C LEU A 426 -15.27 10.15 -10.71
N ALA A 427 -13.98 10.29 -10.39
CA ALA A 427 -13.48 9.95 -9.06
C ALA A 427 -14.17 10.79 -7.98
N ASP A 428 -14.37 12.09 -8.23
CA ASP A 428 -15.05 12.96 -7.29
C ASP A 428 -16.52 12.61 -7.11
N GLY A 429 -17.24 12.34 -8.20
CA GLY A 429 -18.64 11.90 -8.14
C GLY A 429 -18.77 10.68 -7.23
N LEU A 430 -17.93 9.67 -7.45
CA LEU A 430 -17.92 8.42 -6.70
C LEU A 430 -17.61 8.64 -5.22
N LEU A 431 -16.61 9.47 -4.92
CA LEU A 431 -16.20 9.79 -3.55
C LEU A 431 -17.24 10.64 -2.82
N ARG A 432 -17.87 11.61 -3.49
CA ARG A 432 -18.92 12.45 -2.91
C ARG A 432 -20.15 11.62 -2.52
N GLU A 433 -20.59 10.75 -3.41
CA GLU A 433 -21.75 9.88 -3.19
C GLU A 433 -21.58 8.98 -1.96
N HIS A 434 -20.38 8.40 -1.77
CA HIS A 434 -20.19 7.33 -0.78
C HIS A 434 -19.42 7.69 0.47
N LEU A 435 -18.52 8.69 0.43
CA LEU A 435 -17.62 8.99 1.56
C LEU A 435 -17.66 10.46 1.99
N ALA A 436 -17.80 11.42 1.06
CA ALA A 436 -17.69 12.83 1.42
C ALA A 436 -18.96 13.41 2.07
N THR A 437 -20.15 12.92 1.69
CA THR A 437 -21.42 13.43 2.26
C THR A 437 -21.56 13.11 3.75
N ALA A 438 -21.09 11.93 4.17
CA ALA A 438 -21.06 11.53 5.58
C ALA A 438 -20.04 12.34 6.41
N GLY A 439 -18.94 12.81 5.79
CA GLY A 439 -17.95 13.67 6.45
C GLY A 439 -18.42 15.11 6.69
N ARG A 440 -19.32 15.64 5.85
CA ARG A 440 -19.83 17.02 5.97
C ARG A 440 -20.91 17.20 7.03
N LEU A 441 -21.59 16.13 7.45
CA LEU A 441 -22.67 16.17 8.46
C LEU A 441 -22.17 16.22 9.91
N ALA A 442 -20.85 16.18 10.14
CA ALA A 442 -20.21 16.18 11.45
C ALA A 442 -19.60 17.54 11.86
N VAL A 443 -19.89 18.62 11.12
CA VAL A 443 -19.42 20.00 11.40
C VAL A 443 -20.46 20.78 12.18
#